data_AF-A0A7C3RJ81-F1
#
_entry.id   AF-A0A7C3RJ81-F1
#
_cell.length_a   1.000
_cell.length_b   1.000
_cell.length_c   1.000
_cell.angle_alpha   90.00
_cell.angle_beta   90.00
_cell.angle_gamma   90.00
#
_symmetry.space_group_name_H-M   'P 1'
#
loop_
_entity.id
_entity.type
_entity.pdbx_description
1 polymer ?
#
loop_
_entity_poly.entity_id
_entity_poly.type
_entity_poly.pdbx_seq_one_letter_code
_entity_poly.pdbx_strand_id
1 'polypeptide(L)'
;MWWFKKPYLILIYEITFISPLTPEKKIEIENQKNYIYRILEEEFKKANCEVIIWDKDKYHQPINSTYAVIINPVYLSLNEKVENVLKNNTEDINLLREELPEVEPLAVKIGKKICENLQIYPELHPNFINMIFMEDNIDIHHIKSSTKVLFIRFLMAKLGAFKNIIVPIKENKIKDNKIILGTLEGGHPSLSLNEIAKRLMVFGSCKEVGGWKEIENIEIPKEVWQKSIVLNSVIELGKFLGEKGLLSSPVEIKNLIKDEKLYKFITRLINYSRQAEGAFMAYEPDIYNGVFAVTCSGKYGTIKSNLTSKDIAFVIPIEERRIGVIKKEGEETLGPSVEAEEFVIPLWEHDKKIKIKKVENGYSYDEKGKYMPPIRGIVHLHRGYKIHSFNDEFIEVPVDIENYPPVGCGVDLMQEMSRYAINKAVEIWENKDRKPCLAFFNVPNHGTNIFIFWKDINGIIPKNPFYFLIKYISENKINFIEVPQL
;
A
#
# COMPACT_ATOMS: atom_id res chain seq x y z
N MET A 1 -0.31 6.02 22.92
CA MET A 1 -0.97 5.45 21.72
C MET A 1 -0.67 3.96 21.67
N TRP A 2 -1.65 3.11 21.35
CA TRP A 2 -1.49 1.65 21.39
C TRP A 2 -0.53 1.10 20.32
N TRP A 3 -0.47 1.79 19.17
CA TRP A 3 0.38 1.46 18.03
C TRP A 3 1.84 1.87 18.23
N PHE A 4 2.14 2.83 19.11
CA PHE A 4 3.48 3.39 19.24
C PHE A 4 4.42 2.43 19.98
N LYS A 5 5.49 1.98 19.31
CA LYS A 5 6.44 0.98 19.84
C LYS A 5 7.81 1.55 20.20
N LYS A 6 7.92 2.89 20.29
CA LYS A 6 9.18 3.61 20.56
C LYS A 6 10.33 3.15 19.63
N PRO A 7 10.16 3.30 18.31
CA PRO A 7 11.15 2.80 17.36
C PRO A 7 12.46 3.54 17.48
N TYR A 8 13.56 2.86 17.18
CA TYR A 8 14.87 3.47 17.06
C TYR A 8 14.94 4.32 15.79
N LEU A 9 15.53 5.51 15.89
CA LEU A 9 15.93 6.30 14.74
C LEU A 9 17.42 6.11 14.49
N ILE A 10 17.78 5.55 13.35
CA ILE A 10 19.17 5.37 12.92
C ILE A 10 19.44 6.39 11.82
N LEU A 11 20.33 7.34 12.09
CA LEU A 11 20.73 8.39 11.16
C LEU A 11 22.14 8.08 10.65
N ILE A 12 22.27 7.78 9.36
CA ILE A 12 23.57 7.51 8.76
C ILE A 12 24.36 8.81 8.67
N TYR A 13 25.59 8.80 9.20
CA TYR A 13 26.45 9.99 9.26
C TYR A 13 26.90 10.44 7.87
N GLU A 14 27.43 9.53 7.06
CA GLU A 14 27.99 9.83 5.73
C GLU A 14 26.90 10.02 4.68
N ILE A 15 27.05 11.04 3.83
CA ILE A 15 26.19 11.25 2.66
C ILE A 15 26.64 10.37 1.51
N THR A 16 25.70 9.64 0.93
CA THR A 16 25.92 8.91 -0.32
C THR A 16 25.78 9.88 -1.50
N PHE A 17 26.89 10.24 -2.14
CA PHE A 17 26.89 11.09 -3.32
C PHE A 17 26.75 10.24 -4.60
N ILE A 18 25.59 10.33 -5.26
CA ILE A 18 25.34 9.65 -6.54
C ILE A 18 25.83 10.50 -7.71
N SER A 19 25.78 11.82 -7.56
CA SER A 19 26.25 12.80 -8.53
C SER A 19 27.49 13.52 -8.01
N PRO A 20 28.41 13.93 -8.90
CA PRO A 20 29.57 14.73 -8.52
C PRO A 20 29.13 16.10 -7.97
N LEU A 21 29.92 16.63 -7.04
CA LEU A 21 29.68 17.92 -6.41
C LEU A 21 31.00 18.66 -6.17
N THR A 22 30.92 19.99 -6.24
CA THR A 22 32.00 20.86 -5.76
C THR A 22 32.12 20.79 -4.23
N PRO A 23 33.29 21.11 -3.67
CA PRO A 23 33.50 21.13 -2.21
C PRO A 23 32.51 22.04 -1.48
N GLU A 24 32.20 23.21 -2.04
CA GLU A 24 31.26 24.17 -1.46
C GLU A 24 29.87 23.57 -1.36
N LYS A 25 29.41 22.94 -2.45
CA LYS A 25 28.09 22.32 -2.48
C LYS A 25 27.99 21.16 -1.51
N LYS A 26 29.05 20.38 -1.31
CA LYS A 26 29.07 19.32 -0.29
C LYS A 26 28.84 19.86 1.12
N ILE A 27 29.45 21.00 1.45
CA ILE A 27 29.26 21.66 2.75
C ILE A 27 27.80 22.12 2.92
N GLU A 28 27.21 22.67 1.85
CA GLU A 28 25.80 23.09 1.88
C GLU A 28 24.85 21.92 2.13
N ILE A 29 25.01 20.80 1.41
CA ILE A 29 24.19 19.60 1.62
C ILE A 29 24.40 19.03 3.03
N GLU A 30 25.63 19.01 3.53
CA GLU A 30 25.96 18.57 4.89
C GLU A 30 25.26 19.44 5.95
N ASN A 31 25.22 20.76 5.74
CA ASN A 31 24.49 21.68 6.61
C ASN A 31 22.97 21.43 6.58
N GLN A 32 22.38 21.19 5.41
CA GLN A 32 20.96 20.86 5.30
C GLN A 32 20.63 19.52 5.97
N LYS A 33 21.47 18.51 5.78
CA LYS A 33 21.34 17.22 6.47
C LYS A 33 21.38 17.39 7.98
N ASN A 34 22.36 18.11 8.50
CA ASN A 34 22.51 18.32 9.94
C ASN A 34 21.33 19.11 10.53
N TYR A 35 20.78 20.07 9.78
CA TYR A 35 19.57 20.79 10.17
C TYR A 35 18.36 19.86 10.32
N ILE A 36 18.10 18.99 9.33
CA ILE A 36 17.00 18.01 9.39
C ILE A 36 17.24 17.00 10.52
N TYR A 37 18.46 16.46 10.63
CA TYR A 37 18.82 15.48 11.66
C TYR A 37 18.56 16.00 13.07
N ARG A 38 18.92 17.25 13.35
CA ARG A 38 18.63 17.86 14.65
C ARG A 38 17.13 17.88 14.96
N ILE A 39 16.29 18.24 13.98
CA ILE A 39 14.84 18.27 14.18
C ILE A 39 14.30 16.86 14.40
N LEU A 40 14.71 15.88 13.59
CA LEU A 40 14.31 14.49 13.77
C LEU A 40 14.74 13.96 15.14
N GLU A 41 15.97 14.23 15.55
CA GLU A 41 16.51 13.83 16.85
C GLU A 41 15.73 14.45 18.02
N GLU A 42 15.46 15.75 17.96
CA GLU A 42 14.66 16.45 18.97
C GLU A 42 13.25 15.87 19.09
N GLU A 43 12.56 15.65 17.97
CA GLU A 43 11.20 15.10 17.98
C GLU A 43 11.16 13.64 18.46
N PHE A 44 12.10 12.79 18.04
CA PHE A 44 12.20 11.40 18.52
C PHE A 44 12.52 11.34 20.00
N LYS A 45 13.45 12.17 20.50
CA LYS A 45 13.78 12.23 21.93
C LYS A 45 12.60 12.74 22.76
N LYS A 46 11.84 13.74 22.29
CA LYS A 46 10.59 14.19 22.94
C LYS A 46 9.58 13.06 23.07
N ALA A 47 9.55 12.13 22.11
CA ALA A 47 8.69 10.95 22.14
C ALA A 47 9.28 9.77 22.93
N ASN A 48 10.43 9.95 23.60
CA ASN A 48 11.19 8.91 24.30
C ASN A 48 11.65 7.76 23.39
N CYS A 49 11.96 8.05 22.13
CA CYS A 49 12.66 7.14 21.24
C CYS A 49 14.17 7.34 21.35
N GLU A 50 14.92 6.26 21.14
CA GLU A 50 16.38 6.32 21.04
C GLU A 50 16.81 6.72 19.62
N VAL A 51 17.90 7.49 19.55
CA VAL A 51 18.48 7.99 18.30
C VAL A 51 19.94 7.59 18.23
N ILE A 52 20.34 6.95 17.14
CA ILE A 52 21.71 6.48 16.88
C ILE A 52 22.24 7.19 15.65
N ILE A 53 23.31 7.96 15.81
CA ILE A 53 24.09 8.47 14.68
C ILE A 53 25.06 7.37 14.26
N TRP A 54 24.73 6.67 13.18
CA TRP A 54 25.52 5.54 12.71
C TRP A 54 26.70 6.01 11.87
N ASP A 55 27.89 5.60 12.29
CA ASP A 55 29.17 5.84 11.65
C ASP A 55 29.88 4.49 11.50
N LYS A 56 30.25 4.15 10.27
CA LYS A 56 30.81 2.84 9.91
C LYS A 56 32.15 2.54 10.62
N ASP A 57 32.84 3.59 11.06
CA ASP A 57 34.16 3.52 11.67
C ASP A 57 34.09 3.51 13.21
N LYS A 58 32.87 3.56 13.77
CA LYS A 58 32.63 3.52 15.21
C LYS A 58 31.96 2.22 15.62
N TYR A 59 32.27 1.77 16.84
CA TYR A 59 31.52 0.69 17.48
C TYR A 59 30.16 1.21 17.95
N HIS A 60 29.11 0.46 17.64
CA HIS A 60 27.74 0.72 18.13
C HIS A 60 27.26 -0.50 18.89
N GLN A 61 26.59 -0.28 20.01
CA GLN A 61 25.99 -1.39 20.76
C GLN A 61 24.81 -1.97 19.97
N PRO A 62 24.66 -3.31 19.92
CA PRO A 62 23.48 -3.94 19.33
C PRO A 62 22.19 -3.56 20.08
N ILE A 63 21.11 -3.35 19.34
CA ILE A 63 19.81 -2.94 19.90
C ILE A 63 18.77 -4.05 19.95
N ASN A 64 18.92 -5.12 19.15
CA ASN A 64 18.02 -6.27 19.12
C ASN A 64 16.53 -5.89 18.93
N SER A 65 16.22 -5.23 17.81
CA SER A 65 14.88 -4.69 17.57
C SER A 65 14.35 -4.99 16.16
N THR A 66 13.03 -5.00 16.06
CA THR A 66 12.29 -5.01 14.78
C THR A 66 11.63 -3.66 14.50
N TYR A 67 11.69 -2.73 15.45
CA TYR A 67 11.07 -1.41 15.37
C TYR A 67 12.16 -0.36 15.18
N ALA A 68 12.38 0.01 13.94
CA ALA A 68 13.42 0.94 13.55
C ALA A 68 13.05 1.74 12.30
N VAL A 69 13.65 2.91 12.17
CA VAL A 69 13.74 3.67 10.93
C VAL A 69 15.19 3.98 10.66
N ILE A 70 15.65 3.66 9.45
CA ILE A 70 17.03 3.92 9.03
C ILE A 70 16.99 4.99 7.94
N ILE A 71 17.57 6.15 8.21
CA ILE A 71 17.65 7.27 7.27
C ILE A 71 19.02 7.30 6.63
N ASN A 72 19.04 7.09 5.32
CA ASN A 72 20.23 7.19 4.48
C ASN A 72 20.22 8.51 3.70
N PRO A 73 21.12 9.46 4.01
CA PRO A 73 21.20 10.71 3.27
C PRO A 73 21.88 10.47 1.92
N VAL A 74 21.22 10.89 0.85
CA VAL A 74 21.65 10.69 -0.54
C VAL A 74 21.64 12.04 -1.24
N TYR A 75 22.69 12.36 -1.98
CA TYR A 75 22.67 13.50 -2.92
C TYR A 75 22.50 13.01 -4.34
N LEU A 76 21.53 13.60 -5.05
CA LEU A 76 21.24 13.33 -6.45
C LEU A 76 21.01 14.66 -7.20
N SER A 77 21.83 14.91 -8.23
CA SER A 77 21.58 15.97 -9.21
C SER A 77 20.79 15.40 -10.38
N LEU A 78 19.77 16.12 -10.82
CA LEU A 78 19.11 15.83 -12.08
C LEU A 78 19.89 16.48 -13.23
N ASN A 79 19.81 15.87 -14.41
CA ASN A 79 20.29 16.50 -15.64
C ASN A 79 19.15 17.24 -16.34
N GLU A 80 19.49 18.17 -17.24
CA GLU A 80 18.50 19.02 -17.92
C GLU A 80 17.42 18.23 -18.66
N LYS A 81 17.74 17.06 -19.22
CA LYS A 81 16.76 16.22 -19.93
C LYS A 81 15.70 15.69 -18.97
N VAL A 82 16.13 15.14 -17.84
CA VAL A 82 15.22 14.67 -16.79
C VAL A 82 14.40 15.83 -16.23
N GLU A 83 15.04 16.96 -15.96
CA GLU A 83 14.34 18.15 -15.47
C GLU A 83 13.25 18.61 -16.43
N ASN A 84 13.54 18.65 -17.73
CA ASN A 84 12.57 19.01 -18.76
C ASN A 84 11.39 18.05 -18.81
N VAL A 85 11.62 16.74 -18.65
CA VAL A 85 10.54 15.74 -18.61
C VAL A 85 9.63 15.97 -17.42
N LEU A 86 10.21 16.16 -16.23
CA LEU A 86 9.44 16.37 -15.00
C LEU A 86 8.69 17.71 -15.01
N LYS A 87 9.35 18.79 -15.44
CA LYS A 87 8.78 20.15 -15.49
C LYS A 87 7.62 20.26 -16.49
N ASN A 88 7.73 19.58 -17.64
CA ASN A 88 6.68 19.56 -18.65
C ASN A 88 5.60 18.50 -18.38
N ASN A 89 5.72 17.75 -17.27
CA ASN A 89 4.82 16.65 -16.90
C ASN A 89 4.69 15.60 -18.00
N THR A 90 5.77 15.34 -18.75
CA THR A 90 5.79 14.25 -19.72
C THR A 90 6.13 12.95 -19.00
N GLU A 91 5.35 11.88 -19.22
CA GLU A 91 5.58 10.56 -18.62
C GLU A 91 6.52 9.72 -19.51
N ASP A 92 7.68 10.28 -19.89
CA ASP A 92 8.66 9.60 -20.76
C ASP A 92 9.51 8.60 -19.97
N ILE A 93 8.97 7.39 -19.82
CA ILE A 93 9.60 6.27 -19.11
C ILE A 93 10.98 5.94 -19.70
N ASN A 94 11.13 5.97 -21.02
CA ASN A 94 12.38 5.58 -21.67
C ASN A 94 13.49 6.56 -21.32
N LEU A 95 13.24 7.87 -21.45
CA LEU A 95 14.22 8.88 -21.12
C LEU A 95 14.60 8.83 -19.63
N LEU A 96 13.61 8.73 -18.74
CA LEU A 96 13.86 8.61 -17.30
C LEU A 96 14.68 7.35 -16.96
N ARG A 97 14.42 6.23 -17.63
CA ARG A 97 15.17 4.98 -17.45
C ARG A 97 16.62 5.12 -17.87
N GLU A 98 16.90 5.78 -19.00
CA GLU A 98 18.27 5.91 -19.50
C GLU A 98 19.09 6.92 -18.69
N GLU A 99 18.48 8.07 -18.35
CA GLU A 99 19.17 9.25 -17.85
C GLU A 99 19.30 9.30 -16.32
N LEU A 100 18.36 8.72 -15.56
CA LEU A 100 18.51 8.66 -14.10
C LEU A 100 19.60 7.67 -13.68
N PRO A 101 20.48 8.04 -12.74
CA PRO A 101 21.60 7.19 -12.33
C PRO A 101 21.12 5.93 -11.61
N GLU A 102 21.84 4.84 -11.80
CA GLU A 102 21.60 3.54 -11.17
C GLU A 102 22.78 3.16 -10.31
N VAL A 103 22.47 2.67 -9.11
CA VAL A 103 23.48 2.16 -8.19
C VAL A 103 23.07 0.79 -7.67
N GLU A 104 24.03 0.09 -7.08
CA GLU A 104 23.71 -1.06 -6.24
C GLU A 104 22.71 -0.64 -5.14
N PRO A 105 21.64 -1.41 -4.87
CA PRO A 105 20.58 -1.01 -3.95
C PRO A 105 21.13 -0.62 -2.58
N LEU A 106 20.90 0.62 -2.15
CA LEU A 106 21.49 1.18 -0.94
C LEU A 106 21.00 0.47 0.33
N ALA A 107 19.75 -0.02 0.34
CA ALA A 107 19.25 -0.87 1.41
C ALA A 107 20.06 -2.18 1.56
N VAL A 108 20.62 -2.70 0.47
CA VAL A 108 21.48 -3.90 0.51
C VAL A 108 22.90 -3.51 0.86
N LYS A 109 23.48 -2.55 0.13
CA LYS A 109 24.88 -2.16 0.27
C LYS A 109 25.21 -1.55 1.64
N ILE A 110 24.29 -0.75 2.18
CA ILE A 110 24.48 0.00 3.42
C ILE A 110 23.53 -0.53 4.50
N GLY A 111 22.24 -0.66 4.18
CA GLY A 111 21.21 -1.05 5.15
C GLY A 111 21.45 -2.42 5.79
N LYS A 112 21.81 -3.43 4.99
CA LYS A 112 22.10 -4.79 5.49
C LYS A 112 23.18 -4.80 6.56
N LYS A 113 24.30 -4.11 6.31
CA LYS A 113 25.43 -4.00 7.25
C LYS A 113 25.02 -3.32 8.56
N ILE A 114 24.20 -2.26 8.47
CA ILE A 114 23.66 -1.58 9.66
C ILE A 114 22.80 -2.55 10.47
N CYS A 115 21.90 -3.27 9.79
CA CYS A 115 21.00 -4.20 10.45
C CYS A 115 21.75 -5.36 11.11
N GLU A 116 22.77 -5.92 10.45
CA GLU A 116 23.65 -6.95 11.02
C GLU A 116 24.40 -6.43 12.25
N ASN A 117 25.03 -5.24 12.15
CA ASN A 117 25.81 -4.66 13.24
C ASN A 117 24.95 -4.32 14.46
N LEU A 118 23.75 -3.78 14.24
CA LEU A 118 22.83 -3.35 15.29
C LEU A 118 21.85 -4.45 15.72
N GLN A 119 21.88 -5.63 15.08
CA GLN A 119 20.92 -6.72 15.28
C GLN A 119 19.46 -6.24 15.08
N ILE A 120 19.23 -5.54 13.97
CA ILE A 120 17.90 -5.10 13.53
C ILE A 120 17.34 -6.12 12.55
N TYR A 121 16.06 -6.48 12.72
CA TYR A 121 15.41 -7.49 11.89
C TYR A 121 14.17 -6.93 11.16
N PRO A 122 13.92 -7.34 9.89
CA PRO A 122 14.78 -8.17 9.04
C PRO A 122 16.02 -7.40 8.53
N GLU A 123 17.05 -8.12 8.05
CA GLU A 123 18.30 -7.52 7.54
C GLU A 123 18.07 -6.56 6.36
N LEU A 124 17.09 -6.85 5.51
CA LEU A 124 16.57 -5.93 4.49
C LEU A 124 15.36 -5.19 5.08
N HIS A 125 15.65 -4.20 5.91
CA HIS A 125 14.62 -3.55 6.71
C HIS A 125 13.64 -2.71 5.85
N PRO A 126 12.32 -2.88 5.98
CA PRO A 126 11.32 -2.20 5.14
C PRO A 126 11.21 -0.69 5.38
N ASN A 127 11.77 -0.22 6.50
CA ASN A 127 11.90 1.19 6.86
C ASN A 127 13.33 1.71 6.73
N PHE A 128 14.12 1.13 5.82
CA PHE A 128 15.27 1.81 5.25
C PHE A 128 14.78 2.83 4.22
N ILE A 129 15.10 4.10 4.43
CA ILE A 129 14.56 5.22 3.67
C ILE A 129 15.71 6.07 3.15
N ASN A 130 15.75 6.30 1.83
CA ASN A 130 16.68 7.28 1.26
C ASN A 130 16.10 8.69 1.44
N MET A 131 16.83 9.56 2.13
CA MET A 131 16.58 11.00 2.19
C MET A 131 17.42 11.68 1.12
N ILE A 132 16.77 12.02 0.01
CA ILE A 132 17.37 12.44 -1.25
C ILE A 132 17.36 13.96 -1.32
N PHE A 133 18.54 14.56 -1.19
CA PHE A 133 18.77 15.98 -1.45
C PHE A 133 18.95 16.20 -2.94
N MET A 134 18.18 17.13 -3.50
CA MET A 134 18.24 17.49 -4.91
C MET A 134 18.02 18.99 -5.10
N GLU A 135 18.71 19.59 -6.06
CA GLU A 135 18.40 20.96 -6.49
C GLU A 135 17.05 20.99 -7.18
N ASP A 136 16.18 21.92 -6.77
CA ASP A 136 14.81 22.03 -7.26
C ASP A 136 14.66 23.11 -8.33
N ASN A 137 15.12 22.79 -9.54
CA ASN A 137 14.93 23.59 -10.75
C ASN A 137 13.57 23.36 -11.42
N ILE A 138 12.83 22.33 -10.99
CA ILE A 138 11.60 21.86 -11.63
C ILE A 138 10.33 22.24 -10.88
N ASP A 139 10.46 22.74 -9.66
CA ASP A 139 9.34 22.93 -8.75
C ASP A 139 8.59 21.63 -8.44
N ILE A 140 9.31 20.69 -7.83
CA ILE A 140 8.82 19.33 -7.58
C ILE A 140 7.53 19.30 -6.74
N HIS A 141 7.22 20.32 -5.94
CA HIS A 141 5.94 20.37 -5.23
C HIS A 141 4.75 20.52 -6.19
N HIS A 142 4.92 21.26 -7.30
CA HIS A 142 3.85 21.62 -8.23
C HIS A 142 3.76 20.75 -9.48
N ILE A 143 4.67 19.78 -9.69
CA ILE A 143 4.51 18.80 -10.77
C ILE A 143 3.28 17.91 -10.53
N LYS A 144 2.69 17.43 -11.63
CA LYS A 144 1.51 16.56 -11.66
C LYS A 144 1.74 15.30 -10.83
N SER A 145 0.69 14.88 -10.12
CA SER A 145 0.71 13.70 -9.25
C SER A 145 1.23 12.43 -9.96
N SER A 146 0.72 12.12 -11.15
CA SER A 146 1.15 10.95 -11.92
C SER A 146 2.64 10.98 -12.29
N THR A 147 3.16 12.13 -12.71
CA THR A 147 4.59 12.35 -13.00
C THR A 147 5.43 12.18 -11.73
N LYS A 148 4.98 12.71 -10.60
CA LYS A 148 5.65 12.59 -9.29
C LYS A 148 5.71 11.13 -8.81
N VAL A 149 4.61 10.40 -8.92
CA VAL A 149 4.55 8.96 -8.58
C VAL A 149 5.51 8.16 -9.44
N LEU A 150 5.54 8.42 -10.76
CA LEU A 150 6.48 7.76 -11.67
C LEU A 150 7.93 8.06 -11.27
N PHE A 151 8.26 9.32 -11.00
CA PHE A 151 9.60 9.74 -10.57
C PHE A 151 10.02 9.08 -9.25
N ILE A 152 9.13 9.04 -8.25
CA ILE A 152 9.37 8.37 -6.97
C ILE A 152 9.64 6.88 -7.18
N ARG A 153 8.87 6.20 -8.03
CA ARG A 153 9.09 4.78 -8.38
C ARG A 153 10.45 4.56 -9.04
N PHE A 154 10.90 5.46 -9.92
CA PHE A 154 12.25 5.43 -10.46
C PHE A 154 13.32 5.55 -9.36
N LEU A 155 13.17 6.50 -8.44
CA LEU A 155 14.11 6.65 -7.32
C LEU A 155 14.16 5.40 -6.43
N MET A 156 13.00 4.80 -6.13
CA MET A 156 12.93 3.54 -5.36
C MET A 156 13.68 2.40 -6.05
N ALA A 157 13.45 2.23 -7.36
CA ALA A 157 14.07 1.15 -8.13
C ALA A 157 15.57 1.37 -8.34
N LYS A 158 16.00 2.60 -8.64
CA LYS A 158 17.39 2.91 -9.01
C LYS A 158 18.31 3.13 -7.81
N LEU A 159 17.79 3.59 -6.67
CA LEU A 159 18.55 3.76 -5.42
C LEU A 159 18.35 2.60 -4.45
N GLY A 160 17.28 1.82 -4.59
CA GLY A 160 17.03 0.61 -3.81
C GLY A 160 16.53 0.89 -2.39
N ALA A 161 15.31 1.39 -2.28
CA ALA A 161 14.53 1.48 -1.04
C ALA A 161 13.02 1.51 -1.36
N PHE A 162 12.16 1.00 -0.49
CA PHE A 162 10.71 1.01 -0.69
C PHE A 162 10.04 2.35 -0.36
N LYS A 163 10.77 3.27 0.27
CA LYS A 163 10.31 4.60 0.66
C LYS A 163 11.45 5.60 0.45
N ASN A 164 11.10 6.80 0.02
CA ASN A 164 12.05 7.89 -0.16
C ASN A 164 11.51 9.17 0.48
N ILE A 165 12.40 10.00 1.02
CA ILE A 165 12.11 11.39 1.36
C ILE A 165 12.85 12.24 0.34
N ILE A 166 12.15 13.11 -0.37
CA ILE A 166 12.77 14.06 -1.29
C ILE A 166 12.86 15.41 -0.58
N VAL A 167 14.08 15.94 -0.51
CA VAL A 167 14.43 17.23 0.07
C VAL A 167 14.79 18.18 -1.07
N PRO A 168 13.83 18.97 -1.59
CA PRO A 168 14.09 19.95 -2.62
C PRO A 168 14.88 21.14 -2.05
N ILE A 169 16.00 21.46 -2.69
CA ILE A 169 16.88 22.55 -2.32
C ILE A 169 16.79 23.65 -3.38
N LYS A 170 16.55 24.88 -2.94
CA LYS A 170 16.61 26.06 -3.80
C LYS A 170 17.32 27.18 -3.05
N GLU A 171 18.32 27.80 -3.69
CA GLU A 171 19.09 28.89 -3.08
C GLU A 171 19.63 28.54 -1.68
N ASN A 172 20.15 27.31 -1.55
CA ASN A 172 20.74 26.75 -0.33
C ASN A 172 19.78 26.64 0.86
N LYS A 173 18.47 26.55 0.59
CA LYS A 173 17.43 26.30 1.59
C LYS A 173 16.53 25.17 1.14
N ILE A 174 15.95 24.46 2.10
CA ILE A 174 14.83 23.55 1.83
C ILE A 174 13.67 24.37 1.30
N LYS A 175 13.23 24.07 0.09
CA LYS A 175 12.18 24.83 -0.57
C LYS A 175 10.88 24.75 0.22
N ASP A 176 10.24 25.91 0.41
CA ASP A 176 8.99 26.07 1.17
C ASP A 176 9.02 25.49 2.59
N ASN A 177 10.22 25.18 3.12
CA ASN A 177 10.43 24.39 4.34
C ASN A 177 9.63 23.07 4.35
N LYS A 178 9.45 22.46 3.18
CA LYS A 178 8.70 21.22 2.98
C LYS A 178 9.55 20.16 2.29
N ILE A 179 9.19 18.92 2.55
CA ILE A 179 9.79 17.73 1.96
C ILE A 179 8.68 16.82 1.45
N ILE A 180 9.00 15.92 0.53
CA ILE A 180 8.02 14.99 -0.03
C ILE A 180 8.33 13.58 0.47
N LEU A 181 7.37 12.94 1.13
CA LEU A 181 7.48 11.54 1.51
C LEU A 181 6.89 10.66 0.40
N GLY A 182 7.72 9.98 -0.37
CA GLY A 182 7.30 9.05 -1.41
C GLY A 182 7.14 7.62 -0.91
N THR A 183 5.97 7.03 -1.11
CA THR A 183 5.72 5.59 -0.88
C THR A 183 5.43 4.88 -2.20
N LEU A 184 5.53 3.54 -2.17
CA LEU A 184 5.32 2.70 -3.33
C LEU A 184 3.88 2.84 -3.86
N GLU A 185 2.91 2.99 -2.96
CA GLU A 185 1.47 2.98 -3.22
C GLU A 185 0.93 4.28 -3.81
N GLY A 186 1.81 5.24 -4.10
CA GLY A 186 1.46 6.50 -4.74
C GLY A 186 1.30 7.66 -3.77
N GLY A 187 1.51 7.45 -2.46
CA GLY A 187 1.62 8.52 -1.48
C GLY A 187 2.83 9.41 -1.75
N HIS A 188 2.60 10.72 -1.80
CA HIS A 188 3.62 11.76 -1.96
C HIS A 188 3.25 13.06 -1.22
N PRO A 189 2.82 13.01 0.06
CA PRO A 189 2.45 14.22 0.79
C PRO A 189 3.65 15.16 0.93
N SER A 190 3.38 16.46 0.80
CA SER A 190 4.34 17.52 1.08
C SER A 190 4.22 17.92 2.55
N LEU A 191 5.22 17.55 3.34
CA LEU A 191 5.22 17.61 4.80
C LEU A 191 6.23 18.63 5.30
N SER A 192 5.92 19.27 6.43
CA SER A 192 6.92 19.96 7.24
C SER A 192 7.88 18.96 7.92
N LEU A 193 9.00 19.48 8.43
CA LEU A 193 10.00 18.66 9.13
C LEU A 193 9.49 18.03 10.44
N ASN A 194 8.51 18.64 11.10
CA ASN A 194 7.90 18.03 12.30
C ASN A 194 6.91 16.93 11.94
N GLU A 195 6.17 17.09 10.84
CA GLU A 195 5.24 16.08 10.36
C GLU A 195 5.97 14.82 9.89
N ILE A 196 7.11 14.97 9.20
CA ILE A 196 7.89 13.79 8.81
C ILE A 196 8.38 12.99 10.02
N ALA A 197 8.79 13.63 11.11
CA ALA A 197 9.24 12.92 12.31
C ALA A 197 8.13 12.01 12.85
N LYS A 198 6.89 12.53 12.90
CA LYS A 198 5.71 11.74 13.27
C LYS A 198 5.46 10.59 12.31
N ARG A 199 5.53 10.82 10.99
CA ARG A 199 5.36 9.75 9.98
C ARG A 199 6.41 8.66 10.13
N LEU A 200 7.66 9.02 10.39
CA LEU A 200 8.74 8.08 10.63
C LEU A 200 8.51 7.27 11.90
N MET A 201 8.07 7.88 13.00
CA MET A 201 7.71 7.14 14.21
C MET A 201 6.60 6.13 13.98
N VAL A 202 5.60 6.48 13.16
CA VAL A 202 4.53 5.56 12.76
C VAL A 202 5.12 4.40 11.98
N PHE A 203 5.90 4.65 10.92
CA PHE A 203 6.52 3.59 10.13
C PHE A 203 7.42 2.67 10.97
N GLY A 204 8.29 3.26 11.80
CA GLY A 204 9.18 2.50 12.67
C GLY A 204 8.45 1.64 13.70
N SER A 205 7.22 2.02 14.08
CA SER A 205 6.41 1.26 15.03
C SER A 205 5.64 0.09 14.39
N CYS A 206 5.63 -0.01 13.07
CA CYS A 206 4.90 -1.05 12.34
C CYS A 206 5.80 -2.24 12.01
N LYS A 207 5.19 -3.41 11.88
CA LYS A 207 5.83 -4.63 11.35
C LYS A 207 5.16 -5.05 10.06
N GLU A 208 5.96 -5.58 9.13
CA GLU A 208 5.39 -6.28 7.99
C GLU A 208 4.57 -7.47 8.48
N VAL A 209 3.36 -7.58 7.96
CA VAL A 209 2.47 -8.72 8.10
C VAL A 209 2.18 -9.27 6.71
N GLY A 210 1.66 -10.48 6.67
CA GLY A 210 1.56 -11.25 5.46
C GLY A 210 2.20 -12.61 5.66
N GLY A 211 1.49 -13.63 5.22
CA GLY A 211 1.94 -15.00 5.32
C GLY A 211 0.75 -15.92 5.26
N TRP A 212 0.50 -16.47 4.08
CA TRP A 212 -0.52 -17.47 3.88
C TRP A 212 0.07 -18.87 4.01
N LYS A 213 -0.77 -19.84 4.36
CA LYS A 213 -0.43 -21.27 4.30
C LYS A 213 -1.32 -21.96 3.28
N GLU A 214 -0.78 -22.88 2.50
CA GLU A 214 -1.63 -23.78 1.74
C GLU A 214 -2.37 -24.70 2.73
N ILE A 215 -3.67 -24.91 2.50
CA ILE A 215 -4.44 -25.87 3.29
C ILE A 215 -4.27 -27.24 2.67
N GLU A 216 -3.55 -28.11 3.39
CA GLU A 216 -3.33 -29.48 2.94
C GLU A 216 -4.64 -30.29 2.94
N ASN A 217 -4.74 -31.22 2.00
CA ASN A 217 -5.84 -32.20 1.89
C ASN A 217 -7.23 -31.62 1.58
N ILE A 218 -7.32 -30.35 1.16
CA ILE A 218 -8.56 -29.74 0.66
C ILE A 218 -8.30 -29.11 -0.70
N GLU A 219 -9.04 -29.54 -1.71
CA GLU A 219 -9.00 -28.95 -3.05
C GLU A 219 -10.41 -28.63 -3.52
N ILE A 220 -10.60 -27.48 -4.16
CA ILE A 220 -11.86 -27.13 -4.82
C ILE A 220 -11.85 -27.79 -6.21
N PRO A 221 -12.84 -28.65 -6.53
CA PRO A 221 -12.96 -29.27 -7.84
C PRO A 221 -13.04 -28.23 -8.95
N LYS A 222 -12.40 -28.50 -10.10
CA LYS A 222 -12.29 -27.52 -11.19
C LYS A 222 -13.65 -27.02 -11.68
N GLU A 223 -14.65 -27.90 -11.74
CA GLU A 223 -16.00 -27.52 -12.12
C GLU A 223 -16.67 -26.57 -11.14
N VAL A 224 -16.49 -26.81 -9.83
CA VAL A 224 -17.04 -25.95 -8.76
C VAL A 224 -16.38 -24.58 -8.82
N TRP A 225 -15.05 -24.56 -9.02
CA TRP A 225 -14.27 -23.33 -9.20
C TRP A 225 -14.79 -22.47 -10.35
N GLN A 226 -15.01 -23.08 -11.52
CA GLN A 226 -15.44 -22.36 -12.73
C GLN A 226 -16.90 -21.90 -12.67
N LYS A 227 -17.76 -22.66 -11.97
CA LYS A 227 -19.18 -22.34 -11.78
C LYS A 227 -19.44 -21.28 -10.70
N SER A 228 -18.42 -20.91 -9.90
CA SER A 228 -18.54 -19.88 -8.87
C SER A 228 -18.94 -18.53 -9.49
N ILE A 229 -20.10 -18.01 -9.07
CA ILE A 229 -20.57 -16.70 -9.51
C ILE A 229 -19.70 -15.60 -8.90
N VAL A 230 -19.26 -15.79 -7.65
CA VAL A 230 -18.43 -14.80 -6.95
C VAL A 230 -17.08 -14.65 -7.64
N LEU A 231 -16.43 -15.76 -8.01
CA LEU A 231 -15.19 -15.73 -8.79
C LEU A 231 -15.36 -14.93 -10.09
N ASN A 232 -16.40 -15.24 -10.86
CA ASN A 232 -16.67 -14.56 -12.12
C ASN A 232 -16.99 -13.06 -11.91
N SER A 233 -17.64 -12.72 -10.79
CA SER A 233 -17.94 -11.34 -10.41
C SER A 233 -16.68 -10.54 -10.04
N VAL A 234 -15.69 -11.16 -9.38
CA VAL A 234 -14.40 -10.52 -9.10
C VAL A 234 -13.64 -10.25 -10.42
N ILE A 235 -13.68 -11.19 -11.36
CA ILE A 235 -13.09 -11.03 -12.69
C ILE A 235 -13.78 -9.90 -13.47
N GLU A 236 -15.11 -9.87 -13.46
CA GLU A 236 -15.92 -8.83 -14.10
C GLU A 236 -15.61 -7.45 -13.52
N LEU A 237 -15.52 -7.33 -12.19
CA LEU A 237 -15.15 -6.09 -11.53
C LEU A 237 -13.77 -5.61 -12.00
N GLY A 238 -12.76 -6.49 -12.02
CA GLY A 238 -11.41 -6.13 -12.44
C GLY A 238 -11.39 -5.57 -13.86
N LYS A 239 -12.09 -6.22 -14.79
CA LYS A 239 -12.24 -5.75 -16.18
C LYS A 239 -12.93 -4.39 -16.24
N PHE A 240 -14.07 -4.26 -15.56
CA PHE A 240 -14.83 -3.01 -15.51
C PHE A 240 -13.99 -1.84 -14.99
N LEU A 241 -13.27 -2.03 -13.88
CA LEU A 241 -12.40 -0.99 -13.31
C LEU A 241 -11.22 -0.66 -14.24
N GLY A 242 -10.67 -1.67 -14.93
CA GLY A 242 -9.65 -1.49 -15.96
C GLY A 242 -10.13 -0.66 -17.15
N GLU A 243 -11.30 -0.98 -17.70
CA GLU A 243 -11.95 -0.24 -18.79
C GLU A 243 -12.26 1.21 -18.42
N LYS A 244 -12.54 1.48 -17.14
CA LYS A 244 -12.75 2.82 -16.59
C LYS A 244 -11.46 3.57 -16.23
N GLY A 245 -10.29 2.96 -16.41
CA GLY A 245 -9.00 3.57 -16.06
C GLY A 245 -8.80 3.78 -14.55
N LEU A 246 -9.54 3.04 -13.72
CA LEU A 246 -9.52 3.16 -12.26
C LEU A 246 -8.42 2.32 -11.60
N LEU A 247 -7.79 1.43 -12.37
CA LEU A 247 -6.62 0.65 -11.97
C LEU A 247 -5.43 1.12 -12.82
N SER A 248 -4.35 1.55 -12.19
CA SER A 248 -3.15 1.91 -12.95
C SER A 248 -2.52 0.68 -13.58
N SER A 249 -1.90 0.87 -14.74
CA SER A 249 -1.11 -0.18 -15.39
C SER A 249 0.01 -0.66 -14.46
N PRO A 250 0.33 -1.97 -14.47
CA PRO A 250 1.40 -2.48 -13.64
C PRO A 250 2.73 -1.87 -14.05
N VAL A 251 3.52 -1.44 -13.06
CA VAL A 251 4.88 -0.96 -13.30
C VAL A 251 5.83 -2.11 -13.05
N GLU A 252 6.47 -2.60 -14.12
CA GLU A 252 7.48 -3.64 -14.03
C GLU A 252 8.85 -3.02 -13.74
N ILE A 253 9.64 -3.64 -12.85
CA ILE A 253 10.96 -3.10 -12.47
C ILE A 253 11.89 -2.99 -13.68
N LYS A 254 11.78 -3.91 -14.65
CA LYS A 254 12.56 -3.86 -15.91
C LYS A 254 12.29 -2.60 -16.74
N ASN A 255 11.15 -1.93 -16.54
CA ASN A 255 10.84 -0.66 -17.20
C ASN A 255 11.48 0.53 -16.48
N LEU A 256 11.88 0.35 -15.22
CA LEU A 256 12.49 1.38 -14.39
C LEU A 256 14.01 1.30 -14.37
N ILE A 257 14.59 0.15 -14.70
CA ILE A 257 16.03 -0.13 -14.61
C ILE A 257 16.59 -0.48 -15.98
N LYS A 258 17.75 0.09 -16.36
CA LYS A 258 18.48 -0.24 -17.60
C LYS A 258 19.44 -1.41 -17.42
N ASP A 259 20.07 -1.57 -16.26
CA ASP A 259 20.97 -2.70 -16.01
C ASP A 259 20.19 -4.00 -15.74
N GLU A 260 20.27 -4.94 -16.68
CA GLU A 260 19.65 -6.27 -16.54
C GLU A 260 20.14 -7.06 -15.33
N LYS A 261 21.42 -6.91 -14.93
CA LYS A 261 21.98 -7.62 -13.77
C LYS A 261 21.33 -7.09 -12.49
N LEU A 262 21.23 -5.78 -12.37
CA LEU A 262 20.55 -5.11 -11.27
C LEU A 262 19.07 -5.50 -11.20
N TYR A 263 18.37 -5.52 -12.34
CA TYR A 263 17.00 -6.02 -12.43
C TYR A 263 16.86 -7.47 -11.91
N LYS A 264 17.71 -8.38 -12.39
CA LYS A 264 17.72 -9.79 -11.95
C LYS A 264 18.02 -9.92 -10.46
N PHE A 265 18.92 -9.08 -9.94
CA PHE A 265 19.29 -9.05 -8.53
C PHE A 265 18.13 -8.60 -7.65
N ILE A 266 17.53 -7.45 -7.95
CA ILE A 266 16.37 -6.92 -7.22
C ILE A 266 15.22 -7.92 -7.26
N THR A 267 14.88 -8.46 -8.44
CA THR A 267 13.79 -9.43 -8.58
C THR A 267 13.99 -10.66 -7.70
N ARG A 268 15.24 -11.15 -7.56
CA ARG A 268 15.56 -12.28 -6.69
C ARG A 268 15.52 -11.91 -5.20
N LEU A 269 16.02 -10.74 -4.84
CA LEU A 269 16.14 -10.32 -3.44
C LEU A 269 14.80 -10.07 -2.77
N ILE A 270 13.94 -9.32 -3.44
CA ILE A 270 12.68 -8.85 -2.83
C ILE A 270 11.46 -9.64 -3.32
N ASN A 271 11.68 -10.65 -4.17
CA ASN A 271 10.63 -11.41 -4.86
C ASN A 271 9.54 -10.50 -5.46
N TYR A 272 9.96 -9.31 -5.87
CA TYR A 272 9.13 -8.22 -6.32
C TYR A 272 9.53 -7.97 -7.77
N SER A 273 8.66 -8.34 -8.71
CA SER A 273 8.90 -8.16 -10.15
C SER A 273 8.07 -7.02 -10.73
N ARG A 274 6.98 -6.66 -10.05
CA ARG A 274 5.99 -5.69 -10.52
C ARG A 274 5.14 -5.13 -9.40
N GLN A 275 4.69 -3.90 -9.59
CA GLN A 275 3.60 -3.31 -8.82
C GLN A 275 2.28 -3.52 -9.56
N ALA A 276 1.26 -4.05 -8.88
CA ALA A 276 -0.10 -4.13 -9.41
C ALA A 276 -1.05 -3.50 -8.38
N GLU A 277 -1.74 -2.44 -8.75
CA GLU A 277 -2.62 -1.69 -7.86
C GLU A 277 -3.95 -2.42 -7.62
N GLY A 278 -4.50 -2.22 -6.43
CA GLY A 278 -5.82 -2.69 -6.03
C GLY A 278 -5.85 -4.14 -5.53
N ALA A 279 -6.84 -4.41 -4.67
CA ALA A 279 -7.13 -5.72 -4.13
C ALA A 279 -8.64 -5.90 -3.97
N PHE A 280 -9.15 -7.06 -4.37
CA PHE A 280 -10.59 -7.36 -4.30
C PHE A 280 -10.80 -8.60 -3.44
N MET A 281 -11.84 -8.55 -2.62
CA MET A 281 -12.33 -9.67 -1.84
C MET A 281 -13.84 -9.78 -1.99
N ALA A 282 -14.37 -11.00 -2.08
CA ALA A 282 -15.79 -11.27 -1.96
C ALA A 282 -16.04 -12.60 -1.26
N TYR A 283 -17.13 -12.66 -0.49
CA TYR A 283 -17.54 -13.87 0.20
C TYR A 283 -18.34 -14.79 -0.75
N GLU A 284 -17.92 -16.05 -0.85
CA GLU A 284 -18.52 -17.11 -1.65
C GLU A 284 -19.26 -18.11 -0.73
N PRO A 285 -20.60 -18.00 -0.62
CA PRO A 285 -21.39 -18.84 0.29
C PRO A 285 -21.57 -20.28 -0.21
N ASP A 286 -21.37 -20.55 -1.50
CA ASP A 286 -21.70 -21.84 -2.11
C ASP A 286 -20.58 -22.89 -2.02
N ILE A 287 -19.37 -22.50 -1.59
CA ILE A 287 -18.21 -23.40 -1.46
C ILE A 287 -17.89 -23.64 0.02
N TYR A 288 -17.78 -24.91 0.44
CA TYR A 288 -17.37 -25.35 1.79
C TYR A 288 -17.98 -24.56 2.97
N ASN A 289 -19.28 -24.23 2.90
CA ASN A 289 -20.00 -23.42 3.90
C ASN A 289 -19.49 -21.98 4.06
N GLY A 290 -18.75 -21.46 3.09
CA GLY A 290 -18.28 -20.08 3.05
C GLY A 290 -16.77 -19.99 2.92
N VAL A 291 -16.31 -19.39 1.84
CA VAL A 291 -14.90 -19.04 1.61
C VAL A 291 -14.82 -17.60 1.08
N PHE A 292 -13.63 -17.02 1.05
CA PHE A 292 -13.41 -15.70 0.47
C PHE A 292 -12.67 -15.85 -0.86
N ALA A 293 -13.25 -15.36 -1.95
CA ALA A 293 -12.54 -15.14 -3.21
C ALA A 293 -11.71 -13.86 -3.08
N VAL A 294 -10.39 -13.94 -3.27
CA VAL A 294 -9.48 -12.80 -3.19
C VAL A 294 -8.56 -12.74 -4.41
N THR A 295 -8.14 -11.55 -4.81
CA THR A 295 -7.15 -11.39 -5.89
C THR A 295 -5.77 -11.88 -5.47
N CYS A 296 -5.07 -12.55 -6.38
CA CYS A 296 -3.67 -12.97 -6.19
C CYS A 296 -2.69 -11.77 -6.23
N SER A 297 -1.54 -11.96 -5.56
CA SER A 297 -0.47 -10.97 -5.52
C SER A 297 0.12 -10.70 -6.91
N GLY A 298 0.51 -9.45 -7.16
CA GLY A 298 1.19 -9.07 -8.40
C GLY A 298 2.50 -9.83 -8.62
N LYS A 299 3.14 -10.36 -7.56
CA LYS A 299 4.38 -11.15 -7.69
C LYS A 299 4.23 -12.39 -8.56
N TYR A 300 3.02 -12.94 -8.67
CA TYR A 300 2.70 -14.10 -9.53
C TYR A 300 2.26 -13.73 -10.96
N GLY A 301 2.35 -12.45 -11.30
CA GLY A 301 1.97 -11.96 -12.63
C GLY A 301 0.54 -11.47 -12.77
N THR A 302 -0.24 -11.48 -11.69
CA THR A 302 -1.64 -11.05 -11.68
C THR A 302 -1.81 -9.56 -12.00
N ILE A 303 -2.61 -9.26 -13.00
CA ILE A 303 -2.99 -7.90 -13.44
C ILE A 303 -4.47 -7.68 -13.14
N LYS A 304 -4.79 -6.77 -12.21
CA LYS A 304 -6.15 -6.59 -11.68
C LYS A 304 -7.14 -6.07 -12.73
N SER A 305 -6.66 -5.38 -13.75
CA SER A 305 -7.48 -4.92 -14.89
C SER A 305 -7.79 -6.02 -15.91
N ASN A 306 -7.10 -7.17 -15.84
CA ASN A 306 -7.26 -8.28 -16.79
C ASN A 306 -7.20 -9.63 -16.04
N LEU A 307 -8.07 -9.77 -15.04
CA LEU A 307 -8.13 -10.97 -14.22
C LEU A 307 -8.65 -12.17 -15.02
N THR A 308 -8.11 -13.34 -14.72
CA THR A 308 -8.61 -14.64 -15.17
C THR A 308 -8.85 -15.55 -13.96
N SER A 309 -9.42 -16.74 -14.18
CA SER A 309 -9.74 -17.67 -13.08
C SER A 309 -8.53 -18.12 -12.24
N LYS A 310 -7.31 -18.03 -12.78
CA LYS A 310 -6.07 -18.36 -12.07
C LYS A 310 -5.61 -17.22 -11.15
N ASP A 311 -6.08 -16.00 -11.40
CA ASP A 311 -5.66 -14.78 -10.68
C ASP A 311 -6.47 -14.53 -9.41
N ILE A 312 -7.34 -15.48 -9.06
CA ILE A 312 -8.19 -15.47 -7.87
C ILE A 312 -7.76 -16.66 -7.00
N ALA A 313 -7.68 -16.46 -5.70
CA ALA A 313 -7.51 -17.51 -4.72
C ALA A 313 -8.75 -17.59 -3.84
N PHE A 314 -9.14 -18.80 -3.42
CA PHE A 314 -10.11 -18.98 -2.35
C PHE A 314 -9.38 -19.17 -1.04
N VAL A 315 -9.75 -18.39 -0.02
CA VAL A 315 -9.09 -18.38 1.26
C VAL A 315 -10.08 -18.51 2.41
N ILE A 316 -9.60 -19.06 3.52
CA ILE A 316 -10.29 -19.06 4.81
C ILE A 316 -9.34 -18.58 5.90
N PRO A 317 -9.86 -17.98 6.97
CA PRO A 317 -9.04 -17.67 8.14
C PRO A 317 -8.56 -18.97 8.81
N ILE A 318 -7.31 -18.96 9.26
CA ILE A 318 -6.68 -20.04 10.03
C ILE A 318 -6.09 -19.48 11.33
N GLU A 319 -5.46 -20.34 12.12
CA GLU A 319 -4.82 -19.96 13.38
C GLU A 319 -3.76 -18.85 13.21
N GLU A 320 -3.39 -18.20 14.32
CA GLU A 320 -2.42 -17.09 14.35
C GLU A 320 -2.80 -15.84 13.53
N ARG A 321 -4.10 -15.63 13.26
CA ARG A 321 -4.59 -14.50 12.44
C ARG A 321 -4.02 -14.48 11.02
N ARG A 322 -3.78 -15.66 10.45
CA ARG A 322 -3.34 -15.84 9.06
C ARG A 322 -4.49 -16.34 8.18
N ILE A 323 -4.26 -16.31 6.88
CA ILE A 323 -5.18 -16.92 5.90
C ILE A 323 -4.60 -18.23 5.34
N GLY A 324 -5.46 -19.22 5.23
CA GLY A 324 -5.20 -20.46 4.53
C GLY A 324 -5.75 -20.40 3.11
N VAL A 325 -4.94 -20.79 2.12
CA VAL A 325 -5.34 -20.84 0.71
C VAL A 325 -5.77 -22.25 0.35
N ILE A 326 -6.95 -22.36 -0.23
CA ILE A 326 -7.51 -23.63 -0.71
C ILE A 326 -7.08 -23.81 -2.16
N LYS A 327 -6.41 -24.93 -2.43
CA LYS A 327 -5.89 -25.25 -3.75
C LYS A 327 -7.02 -25.56 -4.73
N LYS A 328 -6.80 -25.20 -5.99
CA LYS A 328 -7.65 -25.61 -7.11
C LYS A 328 -7.17 -26.96 -7.64
N GLU A 329 -8.10 -27.86 -7.90
CA GLU A 329 -7.80 -29.17 -8.47
C GLU A 329 -6.95 -29.05 -9.75
N GLY A 330 -5.79 -29.72 -9.73
CA GLY A 330 -4.87 -29.81 -10.87
C GLY A 330 -4.04 -28.55 -11.17
N GLU A 331 -4.05 -27.53 -10.31
CA GLU A 331 -3.26 -26.30 -10.48
C GLU A 331 -2.40 -25.99 -9.25
N GLU A 332 -1.29 -25.27 -9.46
CA GLU A 332 -0.45 -24.77 -8.36
C GLU A 332 -1.15 -23.62 -7.61
N THR A 333 -0.89 -23.54 -6.30
CA THR A 333 -1.46 -22.49 -5.47
C THR A 333 -0.75 -21.16 -5.71
N LEU A 334 -1.50 -20.15 -6.15
CA LEU A 334 -1.02 -18.78 -6.17
C LEU A 334 -1.39 -18.08 -4.86
N GLY A 335 -0.43 -17.32 -4.34
CA GLY A 335 -0.62 -16.59 -3.09
C GLY A 335 -1.51 -15.36 -3.26
N PRO A 336 -2.42 -15.10 -2.31
CA PRO A 336 -3.27 -13.91 -2.27
C PRO A 336 -2.43 -12.63 -2.14
N SER A 337 -3.04 -11.47 -2.43
CA SER A 337 -2.41 -10.18 -2.09
C SER A 337 -2.39 -9.96 -0.57
N VAL A 338 -1.52 -9.05 -0.11
CA VAL A 338 -1.30 -8.81 1.33
C VAL A 338 -2.56 -8.29 2.02
N GLU A 339 -3.38 -7.54 1.29
CA GLU A 339 -4.66 -6.97 1.72
C GLU A 339 -5.70 -8.06 2.04
N ALA A 340 -5.52 -9.30 1.55
CA ALA A 340 -6.41 -10.39 1.88
C ALA A 340 -6.45 -10.66 3.39
N GLU A 341 -5.31 -10.60 4.09
CA GLU A 341 -5.27 -10.74 5.56
C GLU A 341 -5.88 -9.52 6.26
N GLU A 342 -5.68 -8.32 5.71
CA GLU A 342 -6.22 -7.06 6.22
C GLU A 342 -7.75 -7.02 6.15
N PHE A 343 -8.35 -7.75 5.22
CA PHE A 343 -9.80 -7.78 5.01
C PHE A 343 -10.48 -9.01 5.60
N VAL A 344 -9.94 -10.20 5.33
CA VAL A 344 -10.58 -11.47 5.71
C VAL A 344 -10.57 -11.65 7.22
N ILE A 345 -9.44 -11.37 7.89
CA ILE A 345 -9.31 -11.60 9.33
C ILE A 345 -10.26 -10.69 10.11
N PRO A 346 -10.29 -9.34 9.90
CA PRO A 346 -11.20 -8.52 10.66
C PRO A 346 -12.68 -8.77 10.37
N LEU A 347 -13.02 -9.12 9.14
CA LEU A 347 -14.40 -9.46 8.79
C LEU A 347 -14.84 -10.80 9.40
N TRP A 348 -13.92 -11.77 9.48
CA TRP A 348 -14.19 -13.05 10.14
C TRP A 348 -14.43 -12.90 11.63
N GLU A 349 -13.52 -12.18 12.31
CA GLU A 349 -13.56 -11.89 13.75
C GLU A 349 -14.74 -10.98 14.15
N HIS A 350 -15.42 -10.36 13.19
CA HIS A 350 -16.59 -9.51 13.45
C HIS A 350 -17.78 -10.31 14.02
N ASP A 351 -18.28 -9.91 15.19
CA ASP A 351 -19.35 -10.63 15.91
C ASP A 351 -20.70 -10.61 15.19
N LYS A 352 -21.03 -9.53 14.49
CA LYS A 352 -22.30 -9.46 13.74
C LYS A 352 -22.22 -10.39 12.54
N LYS A 353 -23.24 -11.24 12.41
CA LYS A 353 -23.54 -12.04 11.22
C LYS A 353 -24.99 -11.79 10.81
N ILE A 354 -25.28 -11.93 9.52
CA ILE A 354 -26.62 -11.80 8.97
C ILE A 354 -27.09 -13.13 8.42
N LYS A 355 -28.41 -13.37 8.41
CA LYS A 355 -28.97 -14.62 7.88
C LYS A 355 -29.45 -14.43 6.45
N ILE A 356 -28.86 -15.20 5.54
CA ILE A 356 -29.10 -15.12 4.12
C ILE A 356 -29.47 -16.50 3.58
N LYS A 357 -30.45 -16.54 2.68
CA LYS A 357 -30.85 -17.75 1.95
C LYS A 357 -30.68 -17.54 0.46
N LYS A 358 -30.24 -18.60 -0.23
CA LYS A 358 -30.17 -18.64 -1.69
C LYS A 358 -31.57 -18.81 -2.28
N VAL A 359 -31.89 -17.99 -3.27
CA VAL A 359 -33.13 -18.05 -4.06
C VAL A 359 -32.78 -18.10 -5.55
N GLU A 360 -33.76 -18.42 -6.41
CA GLU A 360 -33.55 -18.66 -7.85
C GLU A 360 -32.69 -17.57 -8.54
N ASN A 361 -33.00 -16.30 -8.24
CA ASN A 361 -32.36 -15.14 -8.86
C ASN A 361 -31.31 -14.42 -7.99
N GLY A 362 -30.93 -14.99 -6.86
CA GLY A 362 -29.95 -14.36 -5.96
C GLY A 362 -30.03 -14.85 -4.54
N TYR A 363 -30.08 -13.90 -3.62
CA TYR A 363 -30.20 -14.17 -2.20
C TYR A 363 -31.33 -13.36 -1.59
N SER A 364 -31.81 -13.75 -0.42
CA SER A 364 -32.77 -12.97 0.36
C SER A 364 -32.42 -13.04 1.84
N TYR A 365 -32.79 -12.02 2.60
CA TYR A 365 -32.82 -12.10 4.05
C TYR A 365 -33.84 -13.16 4.47
N ASP A 366 -33.45 -14.06 5.37
CA ASP A 366 -34.31 -15.13 5.86
C ASP A 366 -33.85 -15.56 7.26
N GLU A 367 -34.76 -15.60 8.24
CA GLU A 367 -34.45 -16.00 9.63
C GLU A 367 -33.99 -17.46 9.79
N LYS A 368 -34.23 -18.29 8.77
CA LYS A 368 -33.76 -19.67 8.66
C LYS A 368 -32.58 -19.80 7.68
N GLY A 369 -32.07 -18.68 7.17
CA GLY A 369 -30.89 -18.61 6.31
C GLY A 369 -29.61 -19.01 7.03
N LYS A 370 -28.53 -19.15 6.26
CA LYS A 370 -27.19 -19.38 6.80
C LYS A 370 -26.60 -18.05 7.31
N TYR A 371 -25.78 -18.13 8.37
CA TYR A 371 -25.05 -16.97 8.86
C TYR A 371 -23.92 -16.58 7.89
N MET A 372 -23.90 -15.30 7.55
CA MET A 372 -22.97 -14.68 6.60
C MET A 372 -22.32 -13.44 7.24
N PRO A 373 -21.10 -13.05 6.81
CA PRO A 373 -20.53 -11.77 7.21
C PRO A 373 -21.41 -10.60 6.72
N PRO A 374 -21.45 -9.47 7.45
CA PRO A 374 -22.30 -8.32 7.11
C PRO A 374 -21.82 -7.61 5.85
N ILE A 375 -20.53 -7.66 5.56
CA ILE A 375 -19.91 -7.19 4.32
C ILE A 375 -19.69 -8.40 3.42
N ARG A 376 -20.16 -8.33 2.18
CA ARG A 376 -20.06 -9.41 1.19
C ARG A 376 -18.93 -9.23 0.19
N GLY A 377 -18.37 -8.04 0.11
CA GLY A 377 -17.22 -7.74 -0.73
C GLY A 377 -16.50 -6.48 -0.28
N ILE A 378 -15.20 -6.44 -0.56
CA ILE A 378 -14.33 -5.31 -0.28
C ILE A 378 -13.50 -5.02 -1.53
N VAL A 379 -13.41 -3.75 -1.90
CA VAL A 379 -12.61 -3.26 -3.03
C VAL A 379 -11.64 -2.22 -2.52
N HIS A 380 -10.36 -2.45 -2.75
CA HIS A 380 -9.30 -1.50 -2.45
C HIS A 380 -8.81 -0.85 -3.75
N LEU A 381 -8.76 0.49 -3.78
CA LEU A 381 -8.25 1.27 -4.91
C LEU A 381 -7.28 2.35 -4.43
N HIS A 382 -6.19 2.57 -5.16
CA HIS A 382 -5.27 3.69 -4.92
C HIS A 382 -5.82 4.97 -5.55
N ARG A 383 -7.03 5.36 -5.13
CA ARG A 383 -7.77 6.53 -5.59
C ARG A 383 -8.51 7.13 -4.41
N GLY A 384 -8.71 8.44 -4.42
CA GLY A 384 -9.74 9.07 -3.59
C GLY A 384 -11.11 8.93 -4.26
N TYR A 385 -12.15 9.37 -3.59
CA TYR A 385 -13.52 9.33 -4.11
C TYR A 385 -14.26 10.66 -3.89
N LYS A 386 -15.30 10.87 -4.69
CA LYS A 386 -16.32 11.91 -4.53
C LYS A 386 -17.69 11.29 -4.74
N ILE A 387 -18.58 11.48 -3.77
CA ILE A 387 -19.97 11.06 -3.87
C ILE A 387 -20.79 12.27 -4.33
N HIS A 388 -21.48 12.13 -5.46
CA HIS A 388 -22.26 13.23 -6.06
C HIS A 388 -23.74 13.21 -5.69
N SER A 389 -24.22 12.11 -5.11
CA SER A 389 -25.59 11.93 -4.65
C SER A 389 -25.58 11.54 -3.19
N PHE A 390 -25.88 12.48 -2.30
CA PHE A 390 -26.04 12.21 -0.86
C PHE A 390 -27.42 11.56 -0.62
N ASN A 391 -27.56 10.30 -1.03
CA ASN A 391 -28.72 9.47 -0.69
C ASN A 391 -28.36 8.55 0.49
N ASP A 392 -29.37 7.93 1.10
CA ASP A 392 -29.20 6.92 2.16
C ASP A 392 -28.52 5.61 1.69
N GLU A 393 -28.00 5.57 0.47
CA GLU A 393 -27.36 4.41 -0.14
C GLU A 393 -25.86 4.28 0.23
N PHE A 394 -25.25 5.36 0.74
CA PHE A 394 -23.82 5.44 1.02
C PHE A 394 -23.50 5.74 2.49
N ILE A 395 -22.33 5.27 2.92
CA ILE A 395 -21.69 5.61 4.19
C ILE A 395 -20.29 6.15 3.90
N GLU A 396 -19.95 7.28 4.50
CA GLU A 396 -18.55 7.71 4.63
C GLU A 396 -18.08 7.31 6.03
N VAL A 397 -17.12 6.38 6.09
CA VAL A 397 -16.58 5.88 7.35
C VAL A 397 -15.58 6.93 7.87
N PRO A 398 -15.75 7.43 9.10
CA PRO A 398 -14.84 8.43 9.65
C PRO A 398 -13.43 7.86 9.79
N VAL A 399 -12.42 8.72 9.64
CA VAL A 399 -11.02 8.36 9.86
C VAL A 399 -10.57 8.89 11.22
N ASP A 400 -10.02 8.01 12.05
CA ASP A 400 -9.40 8.38 13.32
C ASP A 400 -7.88 8.32 13.17
N ILE A 401 -7.29 9.41 12.68
CA ILE A 401 -5.85 9.52 12.40
C ILE A 401 -5.00 9.43 13.67
N GLU A 402 -5.55 9.79 14.84
CA GLU A 402 -4.82 9.75 16.10
C GLU A 402 -4.58 8.30 16.55
N ASN A 403 -5.62 7.46 16.44
CA ASN A 403 -5.52 6.04 16.81
C ASN A 403 -5.10 5.13 15.65
N TYR A 404 -5.32 5.55 14.41
CA TYR A 404 -4.96 4.82 13.19
C TYR A 404 -4.24 5.76 12.22
N PRO A 405 -2.96 6.08 12.51
CA PRO A 405 -2.21 6.99 11.68
C PRO A 405 -1.92 6.36 10.31
N PRO A 406 -1.66 7.17 9.27
CA PRO A 406 -1.53 6.63 7.93
C PRO A 406 -0.27 5.78 7.73
N VAL A 407 -0.48 4.62 7.11
CA VAL A 407 0.51 3.56 6.88
C VAL A 407 0.32 2.95 5.49
N GLY A 408 1.35 2.24 5.01
CA GLY A 408 1.25 1.40 3.81
C GLY A 408 0.47 0.11 4.08
N CYS A 409 0.21 -0.67 3.03
CA CYS A 409 -0.37 -2.02 3.16
C CYS A 409 0.69 -3.04 3.59
N GLY A 410 0.25 -4.21 4.01
CA GLY A 410 1.09 -5.31 4.46
C GLY A 410 1.75 -5.04 5.81
N VAL A 411 1.13 -4.22 6.68
CA VAL A 411 1.61 -4.00 8.05
C VAL A 411 0.51 -4.21 9.09
N ASP A 412 0.91 -4.57 10.30
CA ASP A 412 0.01 -4.85 11.43
C ASP A 412 -0.96 -3.70 11.73
N LEU A 413 -0.48 -2.45 11.67
CA LEU A 413 -1.32 -1.27 11.86
C LEU A 413 -2.41 -1.12 10.78
N MET A 414 -2.15 -1.55 9.54
CA MET A 414 -3.17 -1.50 8.46
C MET A 414 -4.27 -2.54 8.67
N GLN A 415 -3.93 -3.73 9.19
CA GLN A 415 -4.92 -4.74 9.57
C GLN A 415 -5.85 -4.21 10.68
N GLU A 416 -5.29 -3.52 11.69
CA GLU A 416 -6.08 -2.91 12.77
C GLU A 416 -6.88 -1.69 12.29
N MET A 417 -6.35 -0.89 11.35
CA MET A 417 -7.12 0.18 10.69
C MET A 417 -8.30 -0.38 9.90
N SER A 418 -8.09 -1.49 9.18
CA SER A 418 -9.16 -2.19 8.45
C SER A 418 -10.22 -2.76 9.40
N ARG A 419 -9.81 -3.29 10.56
CA ARG A 419 -10.70 -3.71 11.63
C ARG A 419 -11.58 -2.58 12.16
N TYR A 420 -10.97 -1.44 12.46
CA TYR A 420 -11.71 -0.24 12.86
C TYR A 420 -12.72 0.17 11.79
N ALA A 421 -12.29 0.26 10.53
CA ALA A 421 -13.11 0.70 9.43
C ALA A 421 -14.29 -0.25 9.17
N ILE A 422 -14.07 -1.57 9.23
CA ILE A 422 -15.11 -2.60 9.09
C ILE A 422 -16.12 -2.48 10.25
N ASN A 423 -15.64 -2.44 11.50
CA ASN A 423 -16.52 -2.32 12.67
C ASN A 423 -17.38 -1.06 12.58
N LYS A 424 -16.76 0.08 12.24
CA LYS A 424 -17.46 1.37 12.15
C LYS A 424 -18.43 1.41 10.97
N ALA A 425 -18.08 0.82 9.83
CA ALA A 425 -18.97 0.71 8.69
C ALA A 425 -20.22 -0.11 9.02
N VAL A 426 -20.05 -1.26 9.70
CA VAL A 426 -21.17 -2.11 10.12
C VAL A 426 -22.03 -1.43 11.18
N GLU A 427 -21.42 -0.74 12.16
CA GLU A 427 -22.16 0.04 13.17
C GLU A 427 -23.05 1.11 12.52
N ILE A 428 -22.50 1.91 11.60
CA ILE A 428 -23.27 2.95 10.90
C ILE A 428 -24.35 2.33 10.00
N TRP A 429 -24.05 1.19 9.37
CA TRP A 429 -25.01 0.47 8.52
C TRP A 429 -26.22 -0.03 9.31
N GLU A 430 -26.00 -0.63 10.49
CA GLU A 430 -27.09 -1.04 11.38
C GLU A 430 -27.92 0.17 11.85
N ASN A 431 -27.26 1.27 12.24
CA ASN A 431 -27.93 2.50 12.67
C ASN A 431 -28.75 3.18 11.57
N LYS A 432 -28.48 2.86 10.30
CA LYS A 432 -29.23 3.33 9.13
C LYS A 432 -30.23 2.29 8.61
N ASP A 433 -30.75 1.43 9.48
CA ASP A 433 -31.70 0.35 9.15
C ASP A 433 -31.21 -0.57 8.01
N ARG A 434 -29.89 -0.75 7.88
CA ARG A 434 -29.27 -1.53 6.79
C ARG A 434 -29.62 -1.02 5.37
N LYS A 435 -30.09 0.21 5.24
CA LYS A 435 -30.43 0.83 3.94
C LYS A 435 -29.22 1.04 3.04
N PRO A 436 -28.05 1.49 3.54
CA PRO A 436 -26.89 1.68 2.71
C PRO A 436 -26.39 0.38 2.09
N CYS A 437 -25.77 0.48 0.93
CA CYS A 437 -25.23 -0.67 0.20
C CYS A 437 -23.71 -0.59 0.02
N LEU A 438 -23.12 0.61 0.13
CA LEU A 438 -21.68 0.83 0.06
C LEU A 438 -21.22 1.70 1.23
N ALA A 439 -20.07 1.39 1.80
CA ALA A 439 -19.34 2.26 2.71
C ALA A 439 -17.94 2.56 2.15
N PHE A 440 -17.52 3.82 2.23
CA PHE A 440 -16.23 4.29 1.75
C PHE A 440 -15.37 4.70 2.94
N PHE A 441 -14.18 4.13 3.03
CA PHE A 441 -13.17 4.47 4.02
C PHE A 441 -11.93 4.99 3.31
N ASN A 442 -11.56 6.23 3.58
CA ASN A 442 -10.35 6.83 3.05
C ASN A 442 -9.14 6.32 3.85
N VAL A 443 -8.24 5.59 3.20
CA VAL A 443 -6.96 5.15 3.75
C VAL A 443 -5.95 6.26 3.43
N PRO A 444 -5.54 7.10 4.41
CA PRO A 444 -4.87 8.35 4.07
C PRO A 444 -3.50 8.12 3.41
N ASN A 445 -3.15 8.96 2.41
CA ASN A 445 -1.96 8.82 1.56
C ASN A 445 -1.83 7.50 0.78
N HIS A 446 -2.88 6.69 0.75
CA HIS A 446 -2.84 5.35 0.16
C HIS A 446 -3.97 5.15 -0.85
N GLY A 447 -5.22 5.33 -0.45
CA GLY A 447 -6.35 5.02 -1.31
C GLY A 447 -7.69 4.94 -0.58
N THR A 448 -8.59 4.10 -1.09
CA THR A 448 -9.94 3.92 -0.56
C THR A 448 -10.26 2.44 -0.42
N ASN A 449 -10.76 2.06 0.75
CA ASN A 449 -11.46 0.79 0.96
C ASN A 449 -12.96 1.02 0.76
N ILE A 450 -13.58 0.19 -0.07
CA ILE A 450 -15.01 0.22 -0.35
C ILE A 450 -15.61 -1.08 0.18
N PHE A 451 -16.46 -0.98 1.19
CA PHE A 451 -17.17 -2.12 1.77
C PHE A 451 -18.56 -2.24 1.17
N ILE A 452 -18.94 -3.46 0.81
CA ILE A 452 -20.19 -3.74 0.10
C ILE A 452 -21.09 -4.60 0.97
N PHE A 453 -22.29 -4.09 1.25
CA PHE A 453 -23.29 -4.77 2.08
C PHE A 453 -24.25 -5.61 1.24
N TRP A 454 -25.02 -6.46 1.92
CA TRP A 454 -26.06 -7.30 1.32
C TRP A 454 -27.34 -6.52 1.04
N LYS A 455 -27.34 -5.64 0.03
CA LYS A 455 -28.54 -4.87 -0.32
C LYS A 455 -29.48 -5.65 -1.23
N ASP A 456 -30.77 -5.69 -0.89
CA ASP A 456 -31.82 -6.22 -1.75
C ASP A 456 -32.41 -5.17 -2.71
N ILE A 457 -32.96 -5.67 -3.82
CA ILE A 457 -33.79 -4.95 -4.77
C ILE A 457 -35.11 -5.71 -4.82
N ASN A 458 -36.16 -5.12 -4.24
CA ASN A 458 -37.48 -5.75 -4.12
C ASN A 458 -37.41 -7.14 -3.46
N GLY A 459 -36.62 -7.28 -2.39
CA GLY A 459 -36.47 -8.52 -1.64
C GLY A 459 -35.45 -9.51 -2.23
N ILE A 460 -34.81 -9.18 -3.36
CA ILE A 460 -33.78 -10.02 -3.99
C ILE A 460 -32.43 -9.30 -3.96
N ILE A 461 -31.46 -9.89 -3.27
CA ILE A 461 -30.07 -9.47 -3.26
C ILE A 461 -29.35 -10.03 -4.50
N PRO A 462 -28.71 -9.18 -5.34
CA PRO A 462 -28.05 -9.62 -6.56
C PRO A 462 -26.98 -10.70 -6.34
N LYS A 463 -26.85 -11.62 -7.31
CA LYS A 463 -25.81 -12.66 -7.28
C LYS A 463 -24.40 -12.06 -7.30
N ASN A 464 -24.16 -11.08 -8.17
CA ASN A 464 -22.89 -10.35 -8.23
C ASN A 464 -22.74 -9.43 -7.00
N PRO A 465 -21.75 -9.65 -6.10
CA PRO A 465 -21.53 -8.80 -4.93
C PRO A 465 -21.19 -7.36 -5.27
N PHE A 466 -20.65 -7.07 -6.44
CA PHE A 466 -20.20 -5.74 -6.86
C PHE A 466 -21.24 -4.97 -7.69
N TYR A 467 -22.45 -5.50 -7.84
CA TYR A 467 -23.50 -4.92 -8.68
C TYR A 467 -23.71 -3.42 -8.45
N PHE A 468 -23.92 -3.01 -7.19
CA PHE A 468 -24.19 -1.60 -6.85
C PHE A 468 -22.98 -0.69 -7.12
N LEU A 469 -21.77 -1.16 -6.85
CA LEU A 469 -20.56 -0.39 -7.14
C LEU A 469 -20.42 -0.12 -8.65
N ILE A 470 -20.55 -1.16 -9.47
CA ILE A 470 -20.49 -1.06 -10.94
C ILE A 470 -21.59 -0.13 -11.46
N LYS A 471 -22.83 -0.30 -10.97
CA LYS A 471 -23.98 0.53 -11.31
C LYS A 471 -23.71 2.01 -11.02
N TYR A 472 -23.29 2.34 -9.80
CA TYR A 472 -23.15 3.74 -9.40
C TYR A 472 -21.94 4.45 -9.99
N ILE A 473 -20.86 3.72 -10.31
CA ILE A 473 -19.77 4.26 -11.13
C ILE A 473 -20.28 4.55 -12.54
N SER A 474 -21.05 3.62 -13.13
CA SER A 474 -21.59 3.80 -14.49
C SER A 474 -22.61 4.94 -14.58
N GLU A 475 -23.35 5.19 -13.50
CA GLU A 475 -24.31 6.30 -13.36
C GLU A 475 -23.64 7.63 -12.91
N ASN A 476 -22.30 7.69 -12.78
CA ASN A 476 -21.55 8.85 -12.27
C ASN A 476 -22.01 9.36 -10.88
N LYS A 477 -22.62 8.49 -10.06
CA LYS A 477 -22.97 8.82 -8.67
C LYS A 477 -21.75 8.82 -7.76
N ILE A 478 -20.72 8.07 -8.14
CA ILE A 478 -19.42 8.02 -7.49
C ILE A 478 -18.37 8.30 -8.57
N ASN A 479 -17.49 9.24 -8.31
CA ASN A 479 -16.30 9.49 -9.12
C ASN A 479 -15.04 9.24 -8.30
N PHE A 480 -14.02 8.69 -8.93
CA PHE A 480 -12.72 8.51 -8.31
C PHE A 480 -11.78 9.65 -8.71
N ILE A 481 -10.99 10.10 -7.75
CA ILE A 481 -10.03 11.18 -7.88
C ILE A 481 -8.63 10.67 -7.48
N GLU A 482 -7.63 11.54 -7.57
CA GLU A 482 -6.29 11.24 -7.06
C GLU A 482 -6.32 10.91 -5.56
N VAL A 483 -5.34 10.13 -5.10
CA VAL A 483 -5.18 9.79 -3.69
C VAL A 483 -5.07 11.08 -2.88
N PRO A 484 -5.89 11.29 -1.83
CA PRO A 484 -5.74 12.43 -0.94
C PRO A 484 -4.38 12.38 -0.22
N GLN A 485 -3.62 13.48 -0.31
CA GLN A 485 -2.26 13.60 0.23
C GLN A 485 -2.22 14.17 1.66
N LEU A 486 -3.21 13.77 2.49
CA LEU A 486 -3.48 14.32 3.84
C LEU A 486 -2.53 13.78 4.94
#